data_AF-A0A345CZU2-F1
#
_entry.id   AF-A0A345CZU2-F1
#
_cell.length_a   1.000
_cell.length_b   1.000
_cell.length_c   1.000
_cell.angle_alpha   90.00
_cell.angle_beta   90.00
_cell.angle_gamma   90.00
#
_symmetry.space_group_name_H-M   'P 1'
#
loop_
_entity.id
_entity.type
_entity.pdbx_description
1 polymer ?
#
loop_
_entity_poly.entity_id
_entity_poly.type
_entity_poly.pdbx_seq_one_letter_code
_entity_poly.pdbx_strand_id
1 'polypeptide(L)'
;MNNRFILACQEYFVKRRAEAQAAGQPVCAHPRFRRETLPEEDISRRLKRLGRRIVRSEGLNKPVRIPALNGAEWGHLLRSLETVKGLA
;
A
#
# COMPACT_ATOMS: atom_id res chain seq x y z
N MET A 1 -2.67 17.91 -24.32
CA MET A 1 -1.77 16.95 -23.64
C MET A 1 -1.48 15.84 -24.63
N ASN A 2 -0.21 15.65 -25.02
CA ASN A 2 0.13 14.90 -26.23
C ASN A 2 -0.12 13.38 -26.06
N ASN A 3 -1.27 12.90 -26.54
CA ASN A 3 -1.65 11.49 -26.59
C ASN A 3 -0.57 10.61 -27.26
N ARG A 4 0.18 11.17 -28.20
CA ARG A 4 1.30 10.49 -28.88
C ARG A 4 2.41 10.08 -27.91
N PHE A 5 2.67 10.87 -26.87
CA PHE A 5 3.64 10.52 -25.84
C PHE A 5 3.13 9.38 -24.95
N ILE A 6 1.86 9.43 -24.54
CA ILE A 6 1.23 8.39 -23.72
C ILE A 6 1.21 7.05 -24.46
N LEU A 7 0.83 7.06 -25.74
CA LEU A 7 0.83 5.87 -26.59
C LEU A 7 2.25 5.30 -26.78
N ALA A 8 3.24 6.15 -27.07
CA ALA A 8 4.63 5.72 -27.20
C ALA A 8 5.18 5.09 -25.91
N CYS A 9 4.83 5.65 -24.74
CA CYS A 9 5.20 5.05 -23.46
C CYS A 9 4.53 3.68 -23.26
N GLN A 10 3.25 3.55 -23.60
CA GLN A 10 2.52 2.30 -23.47
C GLN A 10 3.12 1.20 -24.37
N GLU A 11 3.39 1.52 -25.64
CA GLU A 11 4.05 0.61 -26.60
C GLU A 11 5.43 0.19 -26.10
N TYR A 12 6.21 1.13 -25.56
CA TYR A 12 7.51 0.85 -24.97
C TYR A 12 7.42 -0.16 -23.81
N PHE A 13 6.49 0.02 -22.88
CA PHE A 13 6.33 -0.90 -21.74
C PHE A 13 5.84 -2.29 -22.17
N VAL A 14 4.96 -2.37 -23.16
CA VAL A 14 4.48 -3.66 -23.70
C VAL A 14 5.62 -4.40 -24.41
N LYS A 15 6.41 -3.71 -25.23
CA LYS A 15 7.56 -4.29 -25.93
C LYS A 15 8.63 -4.81 -24.96
N ARG A 16 9.00 -3.99 -23.97
CA ARG A 16 9.97 -4.37 -22.91
C ARG A 16 9.48 -5.57 -22.09
N ARG A 17 8.17 -5.70 -21.88
CA ARG A 17 7.54 -6.84 -21.21
C ARG A 17 7.61 -8.12 -22.03
N ALA A 18 7.35 -8.04 -23.32
CA ALA A 18 7.49 -9.19 -24.23
C ALA A 18 8.95 -9.64 -24.34
N GLU A 19 9.89 -8.71 -24.45
CA GLU A 19 11.34 -9.00 -24.52
C GLU A 19 11.85 -9.67 -23.24
N ALA A 20 11.47 -9.16 -22.06
CA ALA A 20 11.86 -9.76 -20.79
C ALA A 20 11.23 -11.16 -20.59
N GLN A 21 9.98 -11.38 -21.03
CA GLN A 21 9.36 -12.72 -21.02
C GLN A 21 10.10 -13.71 -21.95
N ALA A 22 10.47 -13.27 -23.16
CA ALA A 22 11.21 -14.09 -24.11
C ALA A 22 12.62 -14.43 -23.60
N ALA A 23 13.26 -13.52 -22.86
CA ALA A 23 14.55 -13.73 -22.22
C ALA A 23 14.48 -14.51 -20.89
N GLY A 24 13.27 -14.94 -20.46
CA GLY A 24 13.07 -15.59 -19.15
C GLY A 24 13.35 -14.67 -17.95
N GLN A 25 13.46 -13.35 -18.16
CA GLN A 25 13.72 -12.36 -17.12
C GLN A 25 12.41 -11.80 -16.55
N PRO A 26 12.32 -11.61 -15.22
CA PRO A 26 11.14 -11.03 -14.60
C PRO A 26 10.96 -9.57 -15.04
N VAL A 27 9.88 -9.32 -15.77
CA VAL A 27 9.56 -8.05 -16.45
C VAL A 27 9.53 -6.80 -15.56
N CYS A 28 9.22 -6.98 -14.28
CA CYS A 28 9.19 -5.88 -13.31
C CYS A 28 9.81 -6.37 -12.01
N ALA A 29 11.13 -6.49 -11.98
CA ALA A 29 11.87 -6.75 -10.76
C ALA A 29 12.01 -5.47 -9.91
N HIS A 30 10.94 -4.68 -9.73
CA HIS A 30 10.94 -3.80 -8.57
C HIS A 30 10.88 -4.74 -7.36
N PRO A 31 11.94 -4.82 -6.54
CA PRO A 31 11.96 -5.75 -5.42
C PRO A 31 10.87 -5.28 -4.47
N ARG A 32 9.73 -5.98 -4.46
CA ARG A 32 8.72 -5.77 -3.43
C ARG A 32 9.33 -6.31 -2.16
N PHE A 33 9.81 -5.40 -1.31
CA PHE A 33 10.29 -5.77 -0.01
C PHE A 33 9.09 -6.28 0.80
N ARG A 34 8.98 -7.61 0.91
CA ARG A 34 8.00 -8.24 1.81
C ARG A 34 8.49 -7.96 3.22
N ARG A 35 7.91 -6.95 3.86
CA ARG A 35 8.12 -6.71 5.28
C ARG A 35 7.43 -7.83 6.04
N GLU A 36 8.13 -8.38 7.03
CA GLU A 36 7.54 -9.33 7.96
C GLU A 36 6.32 -8.69 8.63
N THR A 37 5.31 -9.53 8.86
CA THR A 37 4.08 -9.09 9.51
C THR A 37 4.42 -8.66 10.92
N LEU A 38 4.23 -7.38 11.21
CA LEU A 38 4.49 -6.85 12.55
C LEU A 38 3.53 -7.52 13.55
N PRO A 39 4.03 -8.13 14.64
CA PRO A 39 3.18 -8.71 15.66
C PRO A 39 2.34 -7.62 16.34
N GLU A 40 1.17 -7.99 16.82
CA GLU A 40 0.24 -7.00 17.37
C GLU A 40 0.81 -6.27 18.59
N GLU A 41 1.64 -6.94 19.38
CA GLU A 41 2.31 -6.41 20.57
C GLU A 41 3.17 -5.17 20.25
N ASP A 42 3.82 -5.19 19.10
CA ASP A 42 4.75 -4.16 18.63
C ASP A 42 4.05 -2.97 17.97
N ILE A 43 2.73 -3.05 17.74
CA ILE A 43 1.97 -1.92 17.21
C ILE A 43 1.82 -0.87 18.30
N SER A 44 2.31 0.34 18.03
CA SER A 44 2.20 1.45 18.97
C SER A 44 0.76 1.70 19.43
N ARG A 45 0.58 1.89 20.75
CA ARG A 45 -0.75 2.11 21.36
C ARG A 45 -1.49 3.31 20.74
N ARG A 46 -0.75 4.35 20.35
CA ARG A 46 -1.28 5.55 19.69
C ARG A 46 -1.94 5.19 18.35
N LEU A 47 -1.27 4.40 17.53
CA LEU A 47 -1.77 4.01 16.20
C LEU A 47 -2.91 2.99 16.32
N LYS A 48 -2.87 2.08 17.30
CA LYS A 48 -4.03 1.24 17.64
C LYS A 48 -5.29 2.05 17.95
N ARG A 49 -5.15 3.11 18.74
CA ARG A 49 -6.28 4.01 19.05
C ARG A 49 -6.77 4.75 17.81
N LEU A 50 -5.86 5.19 16.94
CA LEU A 50 -6.21 5.86 15.69
C LEU A 50 -6.97 4.93 14.75
N GLY A 51 -6.51 3.69 14.55
CA GLY A 51 -7.21 2.68 13.75
C GLY A 51 -8.64 2.44 14.25
N ARG A 52 -8.82 2.25 15.56
CA ARG A 52 -10.15 2.13 16.19
C ARG A 52 -11.02 3.39 16.04
N ARG A 53 -10.42 4.58 16.00
CA ARG A 53 -11.16 5.82 15.76
C ARG A 53 -11.64 5.89 14.33
N ILE A 54 -10.79 5.53 13.36
CA ILE A 54 -11.13 5.49 11.94
C ILE A 54 -12.31 4.55 11.70
N VAL A 55 -12.25 3.30 12.19
CA VAL A 55 -13.34 2.32 12.01
C VAL A 55 -14.66 2.81 12.61
N ARG A 56 -14.62 3.40 13.82
CA ARG A 56 -15.83 3.97 14.45
C ARG A 56 -16.38 5.17 13.68
N SER A 57 -15.51 6.02 13.15
CA SER A 57 -15.91 7.19 12.37
C SER A 57 -16.41 6.82 10.98
N GLU A 58 -15.87 5.76 10.36
CA GLU A 58 -16.37 5.19 9.11
C GLU A 58 -17.84 4.76 9.26
N GLY A 59 -18.17 3.98 10.31
CA GLY A 59 -19.56 3.58 10.58
C GLY A 59 -20.50 4.76 10.88
N LEU A 60 -19.96 5.91 11.30
CA LEU A 60 -20.71 7.14 11.55
C LEU A 60 -20.66 8.13 10.38
N ASN A 61 -20.02 7.78 9.25
CA ASN A 61 -19.75 8.66 8.11
C ASN A 61 -19.12 10.02 8.51
N LYS A 62 -18.26 10.01 9.54
CA LYS A 62 -17.57 11.21 10.04
C LYS A 62 -16.14 11.29 9.48
N PRO A 63 -15.69 12.46 9.02
CA PRO A 63 -14.32 12.64 8.58
C PRO A 63 -13.36 12.51 9.76
N VAL A 64 -12.20 11.87 9.53
CA VAL A 64 -11.12 11.73 10.52
C VAL A 64 -9.88 12.43 10.01
N ARG A 65 -9.29 13.29 10.85
CA ARG A 65 -7.99 13.91 10.56
C ARG A 65 -6.89 12.86 10.70
N ILE A 66 -6.20 12.59 9.59
CA ILE A 66 -5.01 11.76 9.55
C ILE A 66 -3.78 12.66 9.80
N PRO A 67 -2.96 12.39 10.84
CA PRO A 67 -1.73 13.12 11.06
C PRO A 67 -0.67 12.77 9.99
N ALA A 68 0.36 13.61 9.84
CA ALA A 68 1.52 13.24 9.05
C ALA A 68 2.26 12.07 9.73
N LEU A 69 2.20 10.90 9.11
CA LEU A 69 2.83 9.67 9.59
C LEU A 69 4.04 9.31 8.72
N ASN A 70 5.08 8.78 9.35
CA ASN A 70 6.22 8.21 8.63
C ASN A 70 5.89 6.81 8.06
N GLY A 71 6.75 6.27 7.20
CA GLY A 71 6.50 4.98 6.53
C GLY A 71 6.34 3.78 7.49
N ALA A 72 6.95 3.82 8.67
CA ALA A 72 6.79 2.78 9.68
C ALA A 72 5.45 2.92 10.43
N GLU A 73 5.09 4.14 10.83
CA GLU A 73 3.82 4.48 11.46
C GLU A 73 2.62 4.14 10.54
N TRP A 74 2.77 4.33 9.24
CA TRP A 74 1.78 3.84 8.28
C TRP A 74 1.61 2.31 8.34
N GLY A 75 2.71 1.55 8.40
CA GLY A 75 2.66 0.11 8.58
C GLY A 75 1.91 -0.31 9.85
N HIS A 76 2.22 0.32 10.97
CA HIS A 76 1.52 0.09 12.25
C HIS A 76 0.02 0.44 12.19
N LEU A 77 -0.34 1.56 11.55
CA LEU A 77 -1.74 1.98 11.41
C LEU A 77 -2.53 1.00 10.54
N LEU A 78 -1.98 0.63 9.38
CA LEU A 78 -2.60 -0.33 8.46
C LEU A 78 -2.80 -1.68 9.15
N ARG A 79 -1.78 -2.18 9.85
CA ARG A 79 -1.89 -3.42 10.62
C ARG A 79 -2.97 -3.33 11.69
N SER A 80 -3.06 -2.21 12.40
CA SER A 80 -4.15 -2.00 13.37
C SER A 80 -5.53 -2.01 12.73
N LEU A 81 -5.69 -1.56 11.49
CA LEU A 81 -6.99 -1.57 10.81
C LEU A 81 -7.39 -3.00 10.40
N GLU A 82 -6.43 -3.82 9.96
CA GLU A 82 -6.64 -5.24 9.67
C GLU A 82 -7.15 -5.99 10.90
N THR A 83 -6.50 -5.80 12.06
CA THR A 83 -6.94 -6.38 13.34
C THR A 83 -8.35 -5.93 13.72
N VAL A 84 -8.64 -4.63 13.63
CA VAL A 84 -9.94 -4.08 14.10
C VAL A 84 -11.10 -4.46 13.19
N LYS A 85 -10.88 -4.53 11.86
CA LYS A 85 -11.90 -4.98 10.92
C LYS A 85 -12.10 -6.51 10.94
N GLY A 86 -11.33 -7.26 11.74
CA GLY A 86 -11.41 -8.71 11.78
C GLY A 86 -11.08 -9.36 10.43
N LEU A 87 -10.18 -8.73 9.66
CA LEU A 87 -9.69 -9.27 8.38
C LEU A 87 -8.51 -10.24 8.58
N ALA A 88 -8.24 -10.61 9.83
CA ALA A 88 -7.23 -11.58 10.23
C ALA A 88 -7.89 -12.95 10.48
#